data_AF-A0A0M9DSV9-F1
#
_entry.id   AF-A0A0M9DSV9-F1
#
_cell.length_a   1.000
_cell.length_b   1.000
_cell.length_c   1.000
_cell.angle_alpha   90.00
_cell.angle_beta   90.00
_cell.angle_gamma   90.00
#
_symmetry.space_group_name_H-M   'P 1'
#
loop_
_entity.id
_entity.type
_entity.pdbx_description
1 polymer ?
#
loop_
_entity_poly.entity_id
_entity_poly.type
_entity_poly.pdbx_seq_one_letter_code
_entity_poly.pdbx_strand_id
1 'polypeptide(L)'
;MIDISTYDLQGLQSLHISFINVKSDYEHHLDELQKQPNVSDIRISKLRQDIAYFSDMISKIEERINFLNSQKLLFSIEYIFFHYGLRARSIQIHFITTSNAYKNYGSYVTGIVLFDKSEEESLLERALTEQHNDGIIKFKPHENNLSAQIFNQIQISKLATEGFKASEISFIR
;
A
#
# COMPACT_ATOMS: atom_id res chain seq x y z
N MET A 1 -6.49 23.84 -10.29
CA MET A 1 -5.46 22.97 -9.69
C MET A 1 -6.07 22.35 -8.45
N ILE A 2 -6.00 21.02 -8.30
CA ILE A 2 -6.56 20.33 -7.13
C ILE A 2 -5.68 20.66 -5.93
N ASP A 3 -6.28 21.14 -4.84
CA ASP A 3 -5.57 21.35 -3.58
C ASP A 3 -5.54 20.04 -2.79
N ILE A 4 -4.40 19.34 -2.81
CA ILE A 4 -4.22 18.06 -2.11
C ILE A 4 -4.06 18.22 -0.60
N SER A 5 -3.89 19.45 -0.09
CA SER A 5 -3.67 19.68 1.34
C SER A 5 -4.91 19.44 2.20
N THR A 6 -6.10 19.51 1.59
CA THR A 6 -7.40 19.35 2.24
C THR A 6 -7.83 17.90 2.42
N TYR A 7 -7.11 16.94 1.85
CA TYR A 7 -7.45 15.52 1.89
C TYR A 7 -6.78 14.84 3.09
N ASP A 8 -7.52 13.92 3.72
CA ASP A 8 -6.96 12.99 4.70
C ASP A 8 -6.20 11.84 4.00
N LEU A 9 -5.58 10.96 4.78
CA LEU A 9 -4.78 9.85 4.25
C LEU A 9 -5.62 8.90 3.38
N GLN A 10 -6.89 8.66 3.73
CA GLN A 10 -7.78 7.79 2.96
C GLN A 10 -8.15 8.43 1.61
N GLY A 11 -8.48 9.72 1.62
CA GLY A 11 -8.78 10.50 0.43
C GLY A 11 -7.58 10.59 -0.51
N LEU A 12 -6.38 10.79 0.03
CA LEU A 12 -5.15 10.82 -0.75
C LEU A 12 -4.83 9.47 -1.40
N GLN A 13 -4.97 8.35 -0.68
CA GLN A 13 -4.78 7.01 -1.25
C GLN A 13 -5.79 6.72 -2.37
N SER A 14 -7.04 7.14 -2.19
CA SER A 14 -8.08 7.00 -3.21
C SER A 14 -7.76 7.83 -4.46
N LEU A 15 -7.31 9.07 -4.25
CA LEU A 15 -6.89 9.97 -5.34
C LEU A 15 -5.66 9.43 -6.07
N HIS A 16 -4.68 8.88 -5.34
CA HIS A 16 -3.48 8.25 -5.89
C HIS A 16 -3.83 7.10 -6.83
N ILE A 17 -4.68 6.15 -6.38
CA ILE A 17 -5.14 5.03 -7.22
C ILE A 17 -5.86 5.54 -8.47
N SER A 18 -6.77 6.52 -8.31
CA SER A 18 -7.50 7.09 -9.45
C SER A 18 -6.55 7.71 -10.47
N PHE A 19 -5.54 8.45 -10.03
CA PHE A 19 -4.62 9.15 -10.91
C PHE A 19 -3.66 8.18 -11.62
N ILE A 20 -3.21 7.13 -10.93
CA ILE A 20 -2.44 6.04 -11.54
C ILE A 20 -3.25 5.39 -12.67
N ASN A 21 -4.52 5.06 -12.42
CA ASN A 21 -5.37 4.42 -13.42
C ASN A 21 -5.60 5.32 -14.63
N VAL A 22 -5.96 6.60 -14.41
CA VAL A 22 -6.17 7.56 -15.51
C VAL A 22 -4.88 7.77 -16.32
N LYS A 23 -3.72 7.89 -15.66
CA LYS A 23 -2.43 7.98 -16.34
C LYS A 23 -2.17 6.74 -17.20
N SER A 24 -2.39 5.54 -16.65
CA SER A 24 -2.20 4.27 -17.36
C SER A 24 -3.10 4.18 -18.60
N ASP A 25 -4.37 4.58 -18.48
CA ASP A 25 -5.30 4.63 -19.61
C ASP A 25 -4.83 5.61 -20.70
N TYR A 26 -4.28 6.76 -20.29
CA TYR A 26 -3.78 7.76 -21.22
C TYR A 26 -2.49 7.31 -21.92
N GLU A 27 -1.60 6.62 -21.20
CA GLU A 27 -0.40 5.99 -21.77
C GLU A 27 -0.78 4.90 -22.77
N HIS A 28 -1.78 4.06 -22.46
CA HIS A 28 -2.29 3.07 -23.39
C HIS A 28 -2.89 3.71 -24.66
N HIS A 29 -3.73 4.74 -24.52
CA HIS A 29 -4.27 5.47 -25.67
C HIS A 29 -3.17 6.15 -26.50
N LEU A 30 -2.10 6.64 -25.87
CA LEU A 30 -0.96 7.22 -26.58
C LEU A 30 -0.27 6.17 -27.46
N ASP A 31 -0.01 4.99 -26.90
CA ASP A 31 0.60 3.87 -27.60
C ASP A 31 -0.25 3.38 -28.79
N GLU A 32 -1.58 3.39 -28.66
CA GLU A 32 -2.50 3.07 -29.74
C GLU A 32 -2.50 4.13 -30.85
N LEU A 33 -2.56 5.41 -30.48
CA LEU A 33 -2.55 6.53 -31.42
C LEU A 33 -1.26 6.59 -32.23
N GLN A 34 -0.11 6.29 -31.63
CA GLN A 34 1.17 6.30 -32.33
C GLN A 34 1.29 5.21 -33.41
N LYS A 35 0.45 4.16 -33.37
CA LYS A 35 0.43 3.08 -34.37
C LYS A 35 -0.50 3.38 -35.55
N GLN A 36 -1.32 4.43 -35.47
CA GLN A 36 -2.29 4.77 -36.51
C GLN A 36 -1.68 5.73 -37.55
N PRO A 37 -1.82 5.44 -38.86
CA PRO A 37 -1.42 6.38 -39.89
C PRO A 37 -2.33 7.62 -39.88
N ASN A 38 -1.75 8.81 -39.99
CA ASN A 38 -2.43 10.13 -40.07
C ASN A 38 -3.05 10.68 -38.77
N VAL A 39 -2.50 10.35 -37.60
CA VAL A 39 -2.92 10.99 -36.34
C VAL A 39 -2.41 12.44 -36.26
N SER A 40 -3.26 13.33 -35.73
CA SER A 40 -2.91 14.74 -35.50
C SER A 40 -1.86 14.89 -34.39
N ASP A 41 -0.74 15.53 -34.71
CA ASP A 41 0.31 15.90 -33.75
C ASP A 41 -0.22 16.70 -32.55
N ILE A 42 -1.27 17.48 -32.75
CA ILE A 42 -1.91 18.28 -31.68
C ILE A 42 -2.56 17.35 -30.64
N ARG A 43 -3.22 16.26 -31.08
CA ARG A 43 -3.83 15.29 -30.17
C ARG A 43 -2.79 14.53 -29.36
N ILE A 44 -1.69 14.12 -30.02
CA ILE A 44 -0.55 13.46 -29.36
C ILE A 44 0.09 14.41 -28.32
N SER A 45 0.32 15.66 -28.70
CA SER A 45 0.90 16.67 -27.82
C SER A 45 0.02 16.92 -26.59
N LYS A 46 -1.30 17.06 -26.78
CA LYS A 46 -2.25 17.24 -25.68
C LYS A 46 -2.25 16.05 -24.72
N LEU A 47 -2.28 14.82 -25.25
CA LEU A 47 -2.25 13.61 -24.43
C LEU A 47 -0.95 13.50 -23.61
N ARG A 48 0.20 13.85 -24.20
CA ARG A 48 1.49 13.92 -23.48
C ARG A 48 1.48 14.95 -22.36
N GLN A 49 0.87 16.12 -22.57
CA GLN A 49 0.72 17.13 -21.52
C GLN A 49 -0.15 16.62 -20.37
N ASP A 50 -1.23 15.91 -20.69
CA ASP A 50 -2.11 15.34 -19.66
C ASP A 50 -1.41 14.22 -18.86
N ILE A 51 -0.65 13.34 -19.52
CA ILE A 51 0.19 12.33 -18.85
C ILE A 51 1.24 13.00 -17.93
N ALA A 52 1.88 14.07 -18.39
CA ALA A 52 2.84 14.81 -17.58
C ALA A 52 2.18 15.46 -16.36
N TYR A 53 0.98 16.03 -16.53
CA TYR A 53 0.17 16.56 -15.43
C TYR A 53 -0.17 15.49 -14.39
N PHE A 54 -0.66 14.32 -14.81
CA PHE A 54 -0.97 13.24 -13.87
C PHE A 54 0.29 12.71 -13.18
N SER A 55 1.43 12.66 -13.86
CA SER A 55 2.71 12.22 -13.27
C SER A 55 3.20 13.18 -12.16
N ASP A 56 3.10 14.50 -12.40
CA ASP A 56 3.41 15.52 -11.39
C ASP A 56 2.45 15.43 -10.19
N MET A 57 1.15 15.28 -10.46
CA MET A 57 0.15 15.15 -9.41
C MET A 57 0.30 13.89 -8.57
N ILE A 58 0.61 12.74 -9.19
CA ILE A 58 0.94 11.50 -8.48
C ILE A 58 2.12 11.75 -7.54
N SER A 59 3.21 12.33 -8.03
CA SER A 59 4.40 12.60 -7.20
C SER A 59 4.06 13.45 -5.97
N LYS A 60 3.27 14.52 -6.14
CA LYS A 60 2.82 15.39 -5.04
C LYS A 60 1.92 14.66 -4.04
N ILE A 61 1.03 13.78 -4.52
CA ILE A 61 0.19 12.96 -3.65
C ILE A 61 1.05 11.99 -2.85
N GLU A 62 2.05 11.36 -3.48
CA GLU A 62 2.95 10.42 -2.80
C GLU A 62 3.76 11.10 -1.70
N GLU A 63 4.33 12.27 -1.97
CA GLU A 63 5.02 13.10 -0.97
C GLU A 63 4.10 13.42 0.21
N ARG A 64 2.84 13.78 -0.07
CA ARG A 64 1.87 14.11 0.97
C ARG A 64 1.46 12.90 1.79
N ILE A 65 1.24 11.74 1.17
CA ILE A 65 0.96 10.47 1.86
C ILE A 65 2.12 10.13 2.80
N ASN A 66 3.35 10.17 2.30
CA ASN A 66 4.54 9.83 3.08
C ASN A 66 4.74 10.80 4.26
N PHE A 67 4.45 12.09 4.06
CA PHE A 67 4.47 13.09 5.12
C PHE A 67 3.42 12.81 6.21
N LEU A 68 2.17 12.53 5.83
CA LEU A 68 1.12 12.24 6.81
C LEU A 68 1.37 10.91 7.54
N ASN A 69 1.91 9.92 6.84
CA ASN A 69 2.24 8.63 7.40
C ASN A 69 3.43 8.71 8.39
N SER A 70 4.46 9.49 8.07
CA SER A 70 5.60 9.67 8.98
C SER A 70 5.22 10.39 10.28
N GLN A 71 4.14 11.16 10.27
CA GLN A 71 3.59 11.81 11.47
C GLN A 71 2.76 10.87 12.35
N LYS A 72 2.30 9.73 11.81
CA LYS A 72 1.36 8.84 12.49
C LYS A 72 1.68 7.39 12.21
N LEU A 73 2.33 6.73 13.16
CA LEU A 73 2.36 5.28 13.19
C LEU A 73 1.07 4.77 13.84
N LEU A 74 0.01 4.61 13.04
CA LEU A 74 -1.29 4.12 13.52
C LEU A 74 -1.21 2.69 14.06
N PHE A 75 -0.32 1.89 13.47
CA PHE A 75 -0.12 0.50 13.83
C PHE A 75 1.35 0.31 14.19
N SER A 76 1.61 -0.19 15.40
CA SER A 76 2.93 -0.66 15.83
C SER A 76 2.95 -2.18 15.90
N ILE A 77 4.13 -2.81 15.92
CA ILE A 77 4.20 -4.27 16.09
C ILE A 77 3.54 -4.70 17.41
N GLU A 78 3.68 -3.91 18.47
CA GLU A 78 3.04 -4.15 19.77
C GLU A 78 1.51 -4.07 19.67
N TYR A 79 0.98 -3.06 18.97
CA TYR A 79 -0.48 -2.96 18.72
C TYR A 79 -0.99 -4.21 18.01
N ILE A 80 -0.29 -4.63 16.95
CA ILE A 80 -0.69 -5.79 16.14
C ILE A 80 -0.61 -7.07 16.97
N PHE A 81 0.43 -7.22 17.77
CA PHE A 81 0.58 -8.34 18.68
C PHE A 81 -0.55 -8.40 19.71
N PHE A 82 -0.84 -7.29 20.38
CA PHE A 82 -1.85 -7.20 21.43
C PHE A 82 -3.26 -7.52 20.90
N HIS A 83 -3.60 -7.03 19.71
CA HIS A 83 -4.94 -7.20 19.14
C HIS A 83 -5.12 -8.49 18.32
N TYR A 84 -4.06 -8.99 17.68
CA TYR A 84 -4.15 -10.06 16.68
C TYR A 84 -3.12 -11.19 16.86
N GLY A 85 -2.07 -10.99 17.66
CA GLY A 85 -1.05 -12.00 17.94
C GLY A 85 -1.42 -12.98 19.06
N LEU A 86 -2.07 -12.49 20.13
CA LEU A 86 -2.44 -13.31 21.30
C LEU A 86 -3.44 -14.44 20.97
N ARG A 87 -4.24 -14.26 19.92
CA ARG A 87 -5.15 -15.28 19.42
C ARG A 87 -5.03 -15.31 17.91
N ALA A 88 -4.64 -16.45 17.36
CA ALA A 88 -4.57 -16.63 15.91
C ALA A 88 -5.94 -16.34 15.28
N ARG A 89 -6.07 -15.14 14.73
CA ARG A 89 -7.26 -14.66 14.02
C ARG A 89 -6.89 -14.40 12.58
N SER A 90 -7.80 -14.79 11.68
CA SER A 90 -7.71 -14.35 10.30
C SER A 90 -8.11 -12.88 10.26
N ILE A 91 -7.22 -12.04 9.72
CA ILE A 91 -7.41 -10.61 9.57
C ILE A 91 -7.06 -10.20 8.15
N GLN A 92 -7.61 -9.07 7.72
CA GLN A 92 -7.26 -8.44 6.47
C GLN A 92 -6.48 -7.14 6.73
N ILE A 93 -5.26 -7.07 6.22
CA ILE A 93 -4.37 -5.92 6.36
C ILE A 93 -4.30 -5.22 5.01
N HIS A 94 -4.69 -3.94 4.98
CA HIS A 94 -4.58 -3.09 3.80
C HIS A 94 -3.33 -2.24 3.88
N PHE A 95 -2.65 -2.08 2.75
CA PHE A 95 -1.38 -1.36 2.68
C PHE A 95 -1.55 0.06 2.17
N ILE A 96 -0.65 0.94 2.60
CA ILE A 96 -0.57 2.30 2.08
C ILE A 96 -0.12 2.23 0.63
N THR A 97 -0.79 2.94 -0.27
CA THR A 97 -0.59 2.84 -1.72
C THR A 97 0.83 3.18 -2.18
N THR A 98 1.59 3.94 -1.40
CA THR A 98 2.99 4.31 -1.67
C THR A 98 4.03 3.35 -1.09
N SER A 99 3.60 2.41 -0.24
CA SER A 99 4.47 1.49 0.51
C SER A 99 5.12 0.42 -0.37
N ASN A 100 6.19 -0.20 0.13
CA ASN A 100 6.78 -1.37 -0.53
C ASN A 100 5.88 -2.59 -0.42
N ALA A 101 5.19 -2.74 0.72
CA ALA A 101 4.19 -3.77 0.91
C ALA A 101 3.12 -3.71 -0.19
N TYR A 102 2.57 -2.54 -0.51
CA TYR A 102 1.59 -2.39 -1.59
C TYR A 102 2.15 -2.81 -2.95
N LYS A 103 3.37 -2.40 -3.27
CA LYS A 103 4.05 -2.76 -4.53
C LYS A 103 4.31 -4.27 -4.65
N ASN A 104 4.65 -4.90 -3.53
CA ASN A 104 5.03 -6.31 -3.49
C ASN A 104 3.83 -7.26 -3.36
N TYR A 105 2.76 -6.82 -2.71
CA TYR A 105 1.67 -7.67 -2.23
C TYR A 105 0.27 -7.21 -2.67
N GLY A 106 0.16 -6.08 -3.36
CA GLY A 106 -1.13 -5.53 -3.78
C GLY A 106 -1.80 -4.70 -2.69
N SER A 107 -3.11 -4.45 -2.82
CA SER A 107 -3.83 -3.54 -1.92
C SER A 107 -4.01 -4.08 -0.51
N TYR A 108 -4.12 -5.40 -0.35
CA TYR A 108 -4.29 -6.04 0.94
C TYR A 108 -3.83 -7.50 0.95
N VAL A 109 -3.63 -8.03 2.15
CA VAL A 109 -3.45 -9.46 2.43
C VAL A 109 -4.46 -9.93 3.45
N THR A 110 -4.96 -11.16 3.31
CA THR A 110 -5.86 -11.80 4.28
C THR A 110 -5.21 -13.05 4.84
N GLY A 111 -5.13 -13.19 6.15
CA GLY A 111 -4.25 -14.18 6.77
C GLY A 111 -4.10 -14.03 8.27
N ILE A 112 -3.08 -14.68 8.80
CA ILE A 112 -2.79 -14.69 10.24
C ILE A 112 -1.41 -14.07 10.46
N VAL A 113 -1.30 -13.20 11.46
CA VAL A 113 -0.01 -12.65 11.87
C VAL A 113 0.84 -13.73 12.52
N LEU A 114 2.10 -13.81 12.13
CA LEU A 114 3.06 -14.75 12.68
C LEU A 114 3.91 -14.04 13.73
N PHE A 115 3.83 -14.52 14.96
CA PHE A 115 4.71 -14.09 16.05
C PHE A 115 5.55 -15.26 16.52
N ASP A 116 6.80 -14.98 16.88
CA ASP A 116 7.62 -15.95 17.59
C ASP A 116 7.18 -16.00 19.05
N LYS A 117 6.94 -17.20 19.56
CA LYS A 117 6.62 -17.41 20.97
C LYS A 117 7.75 -16.95 21.89
N SER A 118 8.99 -16.96 21.40
CA SER A 118 10.14 -16.48 22.17
C SER A 118 10.09 -14.98 22.47
N GLU A 119 9.35 -14.20 21.68
CA GLU A 119 9.22 -12.74 21.81
C GLU A 119 7.91 -12.30 22.51
N GLU A 120 7.04 -13.27 22.85
CA GLU A 120 5.67 -13.03 23.30
C GLU A 120 5.60 -12.17 24.57
N GLU A 121 6.36 -12.53 25.62
CA GLU A 121 6.36 -11.80 26.89
C GLU A 121 6.86 -10.36 26.72
N SER A 122 7.93 -10.18 25.92
CA SER A 122 8.52 -8.86 25.66
C SER A 122 7.59 -7.95 24.85
N LEU A 123 6.89 -8.50 23.85
CA LEU A 123 5.89 -7.76 23.09
C LEU A 123 4.67 -7.41 23.93
N LEU A 124 4.25 -8.31 24.83
CA LEU A 124 3.14 -8.06 25.75
C LEU A 124 3.47 -6.92 26.72
N GLU A 125 4.66 -6.95 27.33
CA GLU A 125 5.09 -5.89 28.27
C GLU A 125 5.17 -4.52 27.58
N ARG A 126 5.74 -4.46 26.37
CA ARG A 126 5.81 -3.22 25.59
C ARG A 126 4.44 -2.71 25.16
N ALA A 127 3.53 -3.62 24.77
CA ALA A 127 2.16 -3.26 24.43
C ALA A 127 1.41 -2.66 25.62
N LEU A 128 1.57 -3.24 26.82
CA LEU A 128 0.92 -2.75 28.05
C LEU A 128 1.50 -1.42 28.55
N THR A 129 2.77 -1.14 28.25
CA THR A 129 3.44 0.11 28.60
C THR A 129 3.35 1.18 27.51
N GLU A 130 2.55 0.93 26.46
CA GLU A 130 2.34 1.82 25.31
C GLU A 130 3.66 2.21 24.60
N GLN A 131 4.67 1.35 24.69
CA GLN A 131 5.90 1.49 23.92
C GLN A 131 5.65 0.92 22.52
N HIS A 132 5.73 1.79 21.52
CA HIS A 132 5.34 1.46 20.15
C HIS A 132 6.54 1.53 19.21
N ASN A 133 6.69 0.50 18.38
CA ASN A 133 7.70 0.48 17.32
C ASN A 133 7.10 0.11 15.95
N ASP A 134 7.74 0.61 14.89
CA ASP A 134 7.35 0.35 13.50
C ASP A 134 7.50 -1.13 13.13
N GLY A 135 8.54 -1.78 13.64
CA GLY A 135 8.70 -3.25 13.66
C GLY A 135 8.55 -3.94 12.31
N ILE A 136 8.59 -5.27 12.35
CA ILE A 136 8.33 -6.12 11.19
C ILE A 136 7.22 -7.10 11.54
N ILE A 137 6.20 -7.11 10.72
CA ILE A 137 5.03 -7.97 10.86
C ILE A 137 5.15 -9.08 9.83
N LYS A 138 5.40 -10.29 10.32
CA LYS A 138 5.38 -11.50 9.50
C LYS A 138 3.94 -11.98 9.37
N PHE A 139 3.58 -12.49 8.20
CA PHE A 139 2.18 -12.77 7.91
C PHE A 139 2.03 -14.01 7.04
N LYS A 140 1.10 -14.89 7.40
CA LYS A 140 0.74 -16.07 6.62
C LYS A 140 -0.57 -15.82 5.88
N PRO A 141 -0.54 -15.59 4.56
CA PRO A 141 -1.76 -15.38 3.78
C PRO A 141 -2.57 -16.67 3.65
N HIS A 142 -3.89 -16.55 3.52
CA HIS A 142 -4.74 -17.68 3.11
C HIS A 142 -4.54 -17.95 1.62
N GLU A 143 -4.27 -19.21 1.27
CA GLU A 143 -4.04 -19.65 -0.12
C GLU A 143 -5.25 -19.39 -1.05
N ASN A 144 -6.47 -19.27 -0.48
CA ASN A 144 -7.72 -19.19 -1.23
C ASN A 144 -8.36 -17.79 -1.32
N ASN A 145 -7.82 -16.76 -0.64
CA ASN A 145 -8.41 -15.41 -0.58
C ASN A 145 -7.45 -14.32 -1.10
N LEU A 146 -6.77 -14.66 -2.19
CA LEU A 146 -5.82 -13.77 -2.87
C LEU A 146 -6.62 -12.80 -3.74
N SER A 147 -6.56 -11.50 -3.43
CA SER A 147 -7.11 -10.46 -4.31
C SER A 147 -6.47 -10.59 -5.68
N ALA A 148 -7.25 -10.87 -6.75
CA ALA A 148 -7.05 -10.75 -8.21
C ALA A 148 -5.65 -10.89 -8.87
N GLN A 149 -4.54 -10.56 -8.20
CA GLN A 149 -3.17 -10.93 -8.52
C GLN A 149 -2.87 -12.31 -7.94
N ILE A 150 -2.43 -13.22 -8.81
CA ILE A 150 -1.88 -14.50 -8.41
C ILE A 150 -0.64 -14.22 -7.54
N PHE A 151 -0.80 -14.28 -6.23
CA PHE A 151 0.33 -14.31 -5.30
C PHE A 151 1.16 -15.52 -5.66
N ASN A 152 2.37 -15.31 -6.16
CA ASN A 152 3.25 -16.43 -6.44
C ASN A 152 3.82 -16.97 -5.11
N GLN A 153 4.28 -18.22 -5.14
CA GLN A 153 4.85 -18.89 -3.95
C GLN A 153 5.99 -18.07 -3.30
N ILE A 154 6.70 -17.26 -4.10
CA ILE A 154 7.82 -16.41 -3.66
C ILE A 154 7.31 -15.24 -2.82
N GLN A 155 6.21 -14.59 -3.21
CA GLN A 155 5.60 -13.51 -2.43
C GLN A 155 5.04 -14.03 -1.11
N ILE A 156 4.41 -15.22 -1.13
CA ILE A 156 3.90 -15.88 0.08
C ILE A 156 5.04 -16.19 1.05
N SER A 157 6.15 -16.76 0.56
CA SER A 157 7.29 -17.07 1.42
C SER A 157 7.92 -15.82 2.00
N LYS A 158 8.16 -14.79 1.17
CA LYS A 158 8.68 -13.49 1.64
C LYS A 158 7.80 -12.85 2.70
N LEU A 159 6.48 -12.89 2.52
CA LEU A 159 5.55 -12.31 3.49
C LEU A 159 5.62 -13.04 4.86
N ALA A 160 5.88 -14.35 4.84
CA ALA A 160 6.04 -15.15 6.06
C ALA A 160 7.42 -15.01 6.71
N THR A 161 8.48 -14.75 5.93
CA THR A 161 9.86 -14.70 6.43
C THR A 161 10.40 -13.29 6.65
N GLU A 162 10.19 -12.41 5.69
CA GLU A 162 10.67 -11.02 5.66
C GLU A 162 9.62 -10.04 6.21
N GLY A 163 8.32 -10.30 5.98
CA GLY A 163 7.22 -9.47 6.48
C GLY A 163 7.14 -8.08 5.85
N PHE A 164 6.43 -7.17 6.51
CA PHE A 164 6.31 -5.74 6.16
C PHE A 164 6.33 -4.89 7.42
N LYS A 165 6.63 -3.60 7.29
CA LYS A 165 6.66 -2.69 8.44
C LYS A 165 5.25 -2.26 8.86
N ALA A 166 5.03 -1.99 10.14
CA ALA A 166 3.72 -1.56 10.62
C ALA A 166 3.29 -0.20 10.04
N SER A 167 4.24 0.68 9.74
CA SER A 167 4.05 1.95 9.00
C SER A 167 3.58 1.76 7.56
N GLU A 168 3.59 0.55 7.03
CA GLU A 168 3.05 0.26 5.69
C GLU A 168 1.56 -0.10 5.76
N ILE A 169 0.97 -0.24 6.96
CA ILE A 169 -0.44 -0.55 7.15
C ILE A 169 -1.29 0.71 7.07
N SER A 170 -2.32 0.65 6.24
CA SER A 170 -3.36 1.66 6.10
C SER A 170 -4.53 1.40 7.07
N PHE A 171 -5.01 0.15 7.12
CA PHE A 171 -6.05 -0.27 8.05
C PHE A 171 -6.14 -1.80 8.18
N ILE A 172 -6.90 -2.27 9.18
CA ILE A 172 -7.09 -3.69 9.48
C ILE A 172 -8.60 -4.00 9.64
N ARG A 173 -9.06 -5.12 9.10
CA ARG A 173 -10.43 -5.64 9.22
C ARG A 173 -10.48 -7.08 9.69
#